data_AF-A0A4Y9LXJ3-F1
#
_entry.id   AF-A0A4Y9LXJ3-F1
#
_cell.length_a   1.000
_cell.length_b   1.000
_cell.length_c   1.000
_cell.angle_alpha   90.00
_cell.angle_beta   90.00
_cell.angle_gamma   90.00
#
_symmetry.space_group_name_H-M   'P 1'
#
loop_
_entity.id
_entity.type
_entity.pdbx_description
1 polymer ?
#
loop_
_entity_poly.entity_id
_entity_poly.type
_entity_poly.pdbx_seq_one_letter_code
_entity_poly.pdbx_strand_id
1 'polypeptide(L)'
;MFNTLKHASTRTALLAAALFATATGAFAQAPTDAQKSAMRSACRSDFMAHCASVTPGGVEAYQCLAKNMSSLSPGCQTAVRAVEPAAAPKTEAAPAAPKTEAAPKTEAAPAAPKAEAAPAEKPAAAPAPKAAAAKQPSSAQVAAVKSACRADYPKVCAGVPPGGAPALECLEKNKAKVSPACEKALNAAAGGGAATTAAPAGAAPAPAAAPAVIVLRPLRPREELLIVRSACGADIRTLCAGVAPGGGRIVQCISSNAASLSPACKEVLAPFAAR
;
A
#
# COMPACT_ATOMS: atom_id res chain seq x y z
N MET A 1 41.43 -47.10 45.49
CA MET A 1 40.71 -45.80 45.41
C MET A 1 40.61 -45.24 43.98
N PHE A 2 40.52 -46.08 42.93
CA PHE A 2 40.54 -45.61 41.53
C PHE A 2 39.17 -45.51 40.84
N ASN A 3 38.11 -46.10 41.41
CA ASN A 3 36.82 -46.21 40.72
C ASN A 3 35.88 -45.01 40.92
N THR A 4 36.18 -44.10 41.85
CA THR A 4 35.35 -42.92 42.18
C THR A 4 35.59 -41.72 41.26
N LEU A 5 36.82 -41.49 40.77
CA LEU A 5 37.11 -40.36 39.87
C LEU A 5 36.46 -40.52 38.48
N LYS A 6 36.33 -41.74 37.97
CA LYS A 6 35.87 -41.99 36.60
C LYS A 6 34.36 -41.68 36.40
N HIS A 7 33.56 -41.72 37.47
CA HIS A 7 32.14 -41.34 37.44
C HIS A 7 31.88 -39.85 37.69
N ALA A 8 32.83 -39.11 38.26
CA ALA A 8 32.71 -37.66 38.39
C ALA A 8 32.84 -36.97 37.01
N SER A 9 33.85 -37.37 36.22
CA SER A 9 34.17 -36.75 34.94
C SER A 9 33.14 -37.00 33.82
N THR A 10 32.45 -38.14 33.83
CA THR A 10 31.38 -38.43 32.85
C THR A 10 30.07 -37.70 33.15
N ARG A 11 29.78 -37.41 34.44
CA ARG A 11 28.57 -36.68 34.83
C ARG A 11 28.64 -35.18 34.49
N THR A 12 29.81 -34.55 34.63
CA THR A 12 30.00 -33.16 34.20
C THR A 12 29.94 -32.98 32.68
N ALA A 13 30.44 -33.94 31.89
CA ALA A 13 30.34 -33.90 30.43
C ALA A 13 28.88 -33.95 29.92
N LEU A 14 28.03 -34.78 30.54
CA LEU A 14 26.61 -34.88 30.19
C LEU A 14 25.79 -33.64 30.62
N LEU A 15 26.13 -33.01 31.75
CA LEU A 15 25.50 -31.76 32.18
C LEU A 15 25.86 -30.55 31.31
N ALA A 16 27.07 -30.52 30.74
CA ALA A 16 27.47 -29.48 29.79
C ALA A 16 26.76 -29.63 28.42
N ALA A 17 26.51 -30.87 27.97
CA ALA A 17 25.81 -31.12 26.70
C ALA A 17 24.30 -30.82 26.76
N ALA A 18 23.66 -30.96 27.94
CA ALA A 18 22.23 -30.70 28.13
C ALA A 18 21.85 -29.21 28.13
N LEU A 19 22.82 -28.30 28.35
CA LEU A 19 22.60 -26.85 28.41
C LEU A 19 22.69 -26.13 27.04
N PHE A 20 23.10 -26.83 25.98
CA PHE A 20 23.24 -26.27 24.62
C PHE A 20 22.12 -26.66 23.64
N ALA A 21 21.06 -27.34 24.11
CA ALA A 21 20.08 -28.02 23.25
C ALA A 21 18.66 -27.40 23.23
N THR A 22 18.43 -26.22 23.83
CA THR A 22 17.09 -25.57 23.86
C THR A 22 17.05 -24.16 23.27
N ALA A 23 18.16 -23.67 22.69
CA ALA A 23 18.27 -22.32 22.13
C ALA A 23 17.83 -22.20 20.66
N THR A 24 16.81 -22.97 20.21
CA THR A 24 16.03 -22.58 19.02
C THR A 24 15.13 -21.42 19.40
N GLY A 25 15.73 -20.23 19.49
CA GLY A 25 15.01 -19.00 19.81
C GLY A 25 13.86 -18.79 18.85
N ALA A 26 12.64 -18.82 19.36
CA ALA A 26 11.49 -18.30 18.65
C ALA A 26 11.74 -16.80 18.42
N PHE A 27 12.23 -16.46 17.22
CA PHE A 27 12.30 -15.08 16.78
C PHE A 27 10.91 -14.49 16.97
N ALA A 28 10.79 -13.46 17.82
CA ALA A 28 9.60 -12.63 17.87
C ALA A 28 9.37 -12.13 16.43
N GLN A 29 8.37 -12.70 15.75
CA GLN A 29 8.11 -12.48 14.34
C GLN A 29 7.67 -11.03 14.16
N ALA A 30 8.63 -10.12 13.96
CA ALA A 30 8.33 -8.73 13.66
C ALA A 30 7.42 -8.70 12.42
N PRO A 31 6.28 -8.00 12.46
CA PRO A 31 5.27 -8.11 11.43
C PRO A 31 5.86 -7.80 10.05
N THR A 32 5.61 -8.70 9.11
CA THR A 32 6.15 -8.64 7.74
C THR A 32 5.73 -7.35 7.04
N ASP A 33 6.50 -6.91 6.05
CA ASP A 33 6.13 -5.71 5.28
C ASP A 33 4.81 -5.89 4.52
N ALA A 34 4.46 -7.13 4.16
CA ALA A 34 3.14 -7.50 3.66
C ALA A 34 2.04 -7.18 4.69
N GLN A 35 2.14 -7.68 5.92
CA GLN A 35 1.17 -7.41 7.00
C GLN A 35 1.10 -5.91 7.33
N LYS A 36 2.24 -5.23 7.45
CA LYS A 36 2.30 -3.76 7.65
C LYS A 36 1.64 -2.99 6.51
N SER A 37 1.72 -3.49 5.26
CA SER A 37 1.05 -2.86 4.11
C SER A 37 -0.46 -3.06 4.16
N ALA A 38 -0.92 -4.28 4.47
CA ALA A 38 -2.32 -4.64 4.60
C ALA A 38 -3.03 -3.85 5.71
N MET A 39 -2.40 -3.75 6.89
CA MET A 39 -2.85 -2.92 8.00
C MET A 39 -2.96 -1.43 7.58
N ARG A 40 -2.00 -0.92 6.81
CA ARG A 40 -2.00 0.49 6.35
C ARG A 40 -3.03 0.78 5.24
N SER A 41 -3.56 -0.24 4.56
CA SER A 41 -4.76 -0.12 3.74
C SER A 41 -6.05 -0.17 4.56
N ALA A 42 -6.16 -1.12 5.49
CA ALA A 42 -7.35 -1.31 6.31
C ALA A 42 -7.61 -0.11 7.26
N CYS A 43 -6.57 0.42 7.88
CA CYS A 43 -6.64 1.51 8.86
C CYS A 43 -6.53 2.92 8.26
N ARG A 44 -6.62 3.11 6.94
CA ARG A 44 -6.28 4.41 6.33
C ARG A 44 -7.20 5.54 6.77
N SER A 45 -8.51 5.29 6.81
CA SER A 45 -9.52 6.24 7.29
C SER A 45 -9.36 6.52 8.77
N ASP A 46 -9.24 5.45 9.58
CA ASP A 46 -9.17 5.53 11.04
C ASP A 46 -7.89 6.26 11.51
N PHE A 47 -6.77 6.01 10.82
CA PHE A 47 -5.52 6.71 11.07
C PHE A 47 -5.62 8.22 10.78
N MET A 48 -6.35 8.62 9.73
CA MET A 48 -6.58 10.04 9.42
C MET A 48 -7.55 10.70 10.42
N ALA A 49 -8.50 9.95 10.99
CA ALA A 49 -9.43 10.46 11.99
C ALA A 49 -8.82 10.58 13.40
N HIS A 50 -7.98 9.62 13.81
CA HIS A 50 -7.52 9.48 15.19
C HIS A 50 -6.01 9.64 15.40
N CYS A 51 -5.20 9.61 14.33
CA CYS A 51 -3.74 9.57 14.41
C CYS A 51 -3.02 10.51 13.43
N ALA A 52 -3.70 11.55 12.92
CA ALA A 52 -3.18 12.43 11.86
C ALA A 52 -1.87 13.18 12.21
N SER A 53 -1.56 13.36 13.50
CA SER A 53 -0.32 13.97 13.99
C SER A 53 0.88 13.02 14.02
N VAL A 54 0.69 11.73 13.75
CA VAL A 54 1.71 10.68 13.89
C VAL A 54 2.32 10.32 12.53
N THR A 55 3.62 10.04 12.49
CA THR A 55 4.31 9.64 11.26
C THR A 55 3.85 8.25 10.79
N PRO A 56 3.25 8.12 9.58
CA PRO A 56 2.65 6.86 9.14
C PRO A 56 3.69 5.78 8.83
N GLY A 57 3.44 4.56 9.31
CA GLY A 57 4.22 3.36 9.00
C GLY A 57 5.39 3.06 9.95
N GLY A 58 5.61 3.85 11.00
CA GLY A 58 6.49 3.52 12.11
C GLY A 58 5.76 2.86 13.28
N VAL A 59 6.50 2.49 14.34
CA VAL A 59 5.93 1.95 15.59
C VAL A 59 4.97 2.93 16.27
N GLU A 60 5.23 4.24 16.18
CA GLU A 60 4.34 5.28 16.71
C GLU A 60 2.94 5.23 16.08
N ALA A 61 2.85 4.97 14.78
CA ALA A 61 1.57 4.82 14.09
C ALA A 61 0.79 3.60 14.61
N TYR A 62 1.49 2.50 14.89
CA TYR A 62 0.87 1.32 15.50
C TYR A 62 0.40 1.62 16.93
N GLN A 63 1.24 2.25 17.76
CA GLN A 63 0.87 2.62 19.13
C GLN A 63 -0.34 3.56 19.18
N CYS A 64 -0.44 4.51 18.26
CA CYS A 64 -1.60 5.40 18.19
C CYS A 64 -2.88 4.65 17.83
N LEU A 65 -2.83 3.73 16.85
CA LEU A 65 -3.97 2.86 16.52
C LEU A 65 -4.33 1.96 17.72
N ALA A 66 -3.36 1.29 18.32
CA ALA A 66 -3.56 0.44 19.51
C ALA A 66 -4.23 1.20 20.68
N LYS A 67 -3.84 2.46 20.92
CA LYS A 67 -4.46 3.33 21.95
C LYS A 67 -5.89 3.78 21.59
N ASN A 68 -6.24 3.83 20.31
CA ASN A 68 -7.55 4.26 19.82
C ASN A 68 -8.46 3.07 19.42
N MET A 69 -8.12 1.83 19.78
CA MET A 69 -8.78 0.61 19.30
C MET A 69 -10.32 0.59 19.36
N SER A 70 -10.93 1.19 20.37
CA SER A 70 -12.39 1.32 20.50
C SER A 70 -13.03 2.26 19.48
N SER A 71 -12.27 3.21 18.94
CA SER A 71 -12.71 4.22 17.97
C SER A 71 -12.45 3.82 16.51
N LEU A 72 -11.62 2.79 16.28
CA LEU A 72 -11.30 2.32 14.92
C LEU A 72 -12.44 1.47 14.32
N SER A 73 -12.56 1.49 12.99
CA SER A 73 -13.42 0.59 12.22
C SER A 73 -13.12 -0.90 12.51
N PRO A 74 -14.12 -1.81 12.45
CA PRO A 74 -13.92 -3.24 12.72
C PRO A 74 -12.84 -3.91 11.86
N GLY A 75 -12.72 -3.48 10.59
CA GLY A 75 -11.67 -3.94 9.69
C GLY A 75 -10.26 -3.51 10.15
N CYS A 76 -10.12 -2.26 10.60
CA CYS A 76 -8.86 -1.79 11.18
C CYS A 76 -8.55 -2.47 12.52
N GLN A 77 -9.52 -2.60 13.43
CA GLN A 77 -9.35 -3.33 14.69
C GLN A 77 -8.83 -4.75 14.47
N THR A 78 -9.40 -5.46 13.49
CA THR A 78 -8.98 -6.83 13.12
C THR A 78 -7.53 -6.84 12.60
N ALA A 79 -7.17 -5.89 11.74
CA ALA A 79 -5.83 -5.78 11.18
C ALA A 79 -4.76 -5.38 12.22
N VAL A 80 -5.11 -4.58 13.23
CA VAL A 80 -4.22 -4.23 14.35
C VAL A 80 -4.01 -5.44 15.26
N ARG A 81 -5.09 -6.09 15.72
CA ARG A 81 -5.01 -7.29 16.59
C ARG A 81 -4.23 -8.46 15.97
N ALA A 82 -4.23 -8.58 14.64
CA ALA A 82 -3.46 -9.60 13.91
C ALA A 82 -1.95 -9.28 13.77
N VAL A 83 -1.54 -8.08 14.18
CA VAL A 83 -0.17 -7.54 14.08
C VAL A 83 0.44 -7.29 15.45
N GLU A 84 -0.38 -7.10 16.48
CA GLU A 84 0.01 -7.23 17.89
C GLU A 84 0.69 -8.60 18.07
N PRO A 85 1.86 -8.68 18.74
CA PRO A 85 2.55 -9.96 18.91
C PRO A 85 1.59 -10.91 19.60
N ALA A 86 1.35 -12.08 18.97
CA ALA A 86 0.42 -13.07 19.47
C ALA A 86 0.82 -13.45 20.91
N ALA A 87 0.11 -12.88 21.89
CA ALA A 87 0.22 -13.27 23.27
C ALA A 87 -0.06 -14.77 23.30
N ALA A 88 0.91 -15.53 23.83
CA ALA A 88 1.01 -16.96 23.58
C ALA A 88 -0.33 -17.68 23.85
N PRO A 89 -0.69 -18.71 23.06
CA PRO A 89 -1.83 -19.53 23.39
C PRO A 89 -1.57 -20.15 24.76
N LYS A 90 -2.38 -19.75 25.76
CA LYS A 90 -2.38 -20.37 27.09
C LYS A 90 -3.00 -21.76 26.99
N THR A 91 -2.21 -22.72 26.53
CA THR A 91 -2.48 -24.14 26.73
C THR A 91 -2.03 -24.51 28.13
N GLU A 92 -2.96 -24.48 29.08
CA GLU A 92 -2.90 -25.37 30.23
C GLU A 92 -4.29 -25.93 30.46
N ALA A 93 -4.39 -27.26 30.51
CA ALA A 93 -5.65 -27.97 30.59
C ALA A 93 -5.78 -28.72 31.93
N ALA A 94 -6.88 -28.41 32.62
CA ALA A 94 -7.71 -29.36 33.38
C ALA A 94 -7.18 -29.89 34.74
N PRO A 95 -8.03 -30.53 35.57
CA PRO A 95 -9.48 -30.36 35.78
C PRO A 95 -9.91 -30.29 37.28
N ALA A 96 -11.07 -29.70 37.57
CA ALA A 96 -11.91 -30.04 38.74
C ALA A 96 -13.37 -29.60 38.50
N ALA A 97 -14.34 -30.33 39.07
CA ALA A 97 -15.77 -30.27 38.68
C ALA A 97 -16.72 -29.94 39.89
N PRO A 98 -18.05 -30.24 39.90
CA PRO A 98 -19.05 -29.15 39.92
C PRO A 98 -20.12 -29.22 41.05
N LYS A 99 -20.83 -28.11 41.31
CA LYS A 99 -22.20 -28.00 41.90
C LYS A 99 -22.85 -26.71 41.32
N THR A 100 -24.02 -26.71 40.66
CA THR A 100 -25.40 -26.94 41.15
C THR A 100 -25.78 -25.89 42.20
N GLU A 101 -26.83 -25.05 42.10
CA GLU A 101 -28.03 -24.96 41.22
C GLU A 101 -28.29 -23.45 40.88
N ALA A 102 -29.32 -22.93 40.15
CA ALA A 102 -30.59 -23.44 39.60
C ALA A 102 -31.06 -22.65 38.34
N ALA A 103 -32.37 -22.71 38.03
CA ALA A 103 -33.10 -21.96 36.99
C ALA A 103 -34.39 -21.31 37.59
N PRO A 104 -35.20 -20.49 36.87
CA PRO A 104 -36.09 -20.90 35.75
C PRO A 104 -35.93 -20.05 34.45
N LYS A 105 -36.07 -20.61 33.22
CA LYS A 105 -37.29 -20.84 32.37
C LYS A 105 -38.01 -19.55 31.87
N THR A 106 -38.53 -19.40 30.63
CA THR A 106 -38.53 -20.15 29.33
C THR A 106 -39.08 -19.21 28.21
N GLU A 107 -39.10 -19.66 26.94
CA GLU A 107 -39.70 -19.09 25.69
C GLU A 107 -38.82 -18.15 24.84
N ALA A 108 -38.78 -18.24 23.51
CA ALA A 108 -39.14 -19.32 22.56
C ALA A 108 -38.41 -19.11 21.20
N ALA A 109 -38.19 -20.18 20.43
CA ALA A 109 -37.74 -20.12 19.02
C ALA A 109 -38.96 -20.05 18.07
N PRO A 110 -38.85 -19.58 16.82
CA PRO A 110 -38.29 -20.36 15.69
C PRO A 110 -37.48 -19.48 14.68
N ALA A 111 -36.89 -19.95 13.57
CA ALA A 111 -36.37 -21.25 13.11
C ALA A 111 -35.36 -20.97 11.97
N ALA A 112 -34.46 -21.92 11.67
CA ALA A 112 -33.60 -21.86 10.50
C ALA A 112 -34.24 -22.54 9.27
N PRO A 113 -33.91 -22.13 8.03
CA PRO A 113 -33.96 -23.01 6.87
C PRO A 113 -32.60 -23.68 6.60
N LYS A 114 -32.65 -24.88 6.03
CA LYS A 114 -31.49 -25.71 5.68
C LYS A 114 -30.70 -25.18 4.47
N ALA A 115 -29.46 -25.64 4.34
CA ALA A 115 -28.79 -25.77 3.04
C ALA A 115 -29.34 -27.00 2.30
N GLU A 116 -29.50 -26.88 0.97
CA GLU A 116 -29.67 -28.02 0.06
C GLU A 116 -28.84 -27.77 -1.22
N ALA A 117 -28.56 -28.85 -1.96
CA ALA A 117 -27.39 -28.94 -2.83
C ALA A 117 -27.57 -28.38 -4.26
N ALA A 118 -26.44 -28.22 -4.95
CA ALA A 118 -26.36 -27.88 -6.37
C ALA A 118 -26.76 -29.05 -7.30
N PRO A 119 -27.06 -28.74 -8.58
CA PRO A 119 -26.71 -29.60 -9.71
C PRO A 119 -25.59 -28.98 -10.57
N ALA A 120 -24.84 -29.83 -11.26
CA ALA A 120 -23.68 -29.44 -12.07
C ALA A 120 -23.98 -29.19 -13.56
N GLU A 121 -23.24 -28.23 -14.12
CA GLU A 121 -22.72 -28.07 -15.50
C GLU A 121 -23.44 -28.65 -16.74
N LYS A 122 -23.62 -27.78 -17.75
CA LYS A 122 -22.85 -27.89 -19.02
C LYS A 122 -22.69 -26.51 -19.72
N PRO A 123 -21.68 -26.31 -20.60
CA PRO A 123 -21.22 -24.97 -20.99
C PRO A 123 -21.71 -24.49 -22.37
N ALA A 124 -21.83 -23.16 -22.54
CA ALA A 124 -21.68 -22.46 -23.83
C ALA A 124 -21.47 -20.94 -23.66
N ALA A 125 -20.88 -20.32 -24.69
CA ALA A 125 -20.80 -18.89 -24.99
C ALA A 125 -19.94 -17.98 -24.10
N ALA A 126 -18.86 -17.46 -24.70
CA ALA A 126 -18.09 -16.33 -24.18
C ALA A 126 -18.93 -15.03 -24.20
N PRO A 127 -18.76 -14.13 -23.21
CA PRO A 127 -19.43 -12.84 -23.24
C PRO A 127 -18.74 -11.89 -24.22
N ALA A 128 -19.41 -11.61 -25.35
CA ALA A 128 -19.12 -10.40 -26.12
C ALA A 128 -19.31 -9.16 -25.21
N PRO A 129 -18.48 -8.10 -25.37
CA PRO A 129 -18.50 -6.97 -24.44
C PRO A 129 -19.81 -6.19 -24.54
N LYS A 130 -20.63 -6.22 -23.48
CA LYS A 130 -21.81 -5.36 -23.36
C LYS A 130 -21.36 -3.90 -23.20
N ALA A 131 -21.86 -3.04 -24.08
CA ALA A 131 -21.72 -1.60 -23.94
C ALA A 131 -22.62 -1.04 -22.81
N ALA A 132 -22.23 0.13 -22.31
CA ALA A 132 -23.02 1.07 -21.50
C ALA A 132 -23.55 0.61 -20.13
N ALA A 133 -22.76 0.89 -19.09
CA ALA A 133 -23.27 1.30 -17.78
C ALA A 133 -22.86 2.77 -17.53
N ALA A 134 -23.71 3.56 -16.87
CA ALA A 134 -23.61 5.02 -16.87
C ALA A 134 -22.63 5.62 -15.83
N LYS A 135 -22.00 6.74 -16.22
CA LYS A 135 -21.58 7.87 -15.34
C LYS A 135 -20.61 7.61 -14.18
N GLN A 136 -19.70 6.64 -14.26
CA GLN A 136 -18.44 6.72 -13.50
C GLN A 136 -17.23 6.84 -14.43
N PRO A 137 -16.34 7.84 -14.23
CA PRO A 137 -15.12 7.95 -15.00
C PRO A 137 -14.21 6.75 -14.72
N SER A 138 -13.65 6.18 -15.78
CA SER A 138 -12.66 5.10 -15.70
C SER A 138 -11.45 5.50 -14.86
N SER A 139 -10.71 4.52 -14.33
CA SER A 139 -9.47 4.77 -13.58
C SER A 139 -8.46 5.63 -14.36
N ALA A 140 -8.41 5.49 -15.68
CA ALA A 140 -7.62 6.32 -16.58
C ALA A 140 -8.11 7.79 -16.61
N GLN A 141 -9.42 8.02 -16.74
CA GLN A 141 -10.00 9.37 -16.67
C GLN A 141 -9.77 10.01 -15.29
N VAL A 142 -9.96 9.27 -14.19
CA VAL A 142 -9.69 9.78 -12.84
C VAL A 142 -8.21 10.15 -12.66
N ALA A 143 -7.28 9.37 -13.22
CA ALA A 143 -5.86 9.70 -13.23
C ALA A 143 -5.55 10.95 -14.07
N ALA A 144 -6.19 11.11 -15.23
CA ALA A 144 -6.06 12.29 -16.09
C ALA A 144 -6.57 13.57 -15.39
N VAL A 145 -7.78 13.54 -14.82
CA VAL A 145 -8.34 14.64 -14.00
C VAL A 145 -7.42 14.97 -12.84
N LYS A 146 -7.00 13.97 -12.07
CA LYS A 146 -6.06 14.18 -10.95
C LYS A 146 -4.74 14.77 -11.41
N SER A 147 -4.29 14.50 -12.64
CA SER A 147 -3.06 15.06 -13.21
C SER A 147 -3.21 16.52 -13.62
N ALA A 148 -4.29 16.87 -14.32
CA ALA A 148 -4.58 18.24 -14.76
C ALA A 148 -4.90 19.17 -13.59
N CYS A 149 -5.66 18.71 -12.61
CA CYS A 149 -6.15 19.52 -11.49
C CYS A 149 -5.17 19.65 -10.31
N ARG A 150 -3.92 19.14 -10.39
CA ARG A 150 -2.97 19.12 -9.25
C ARG A 150 -2.71 20.50 -8.65
N ALA A 151 -2.64 21.54 -9.48
CA ALA A 151 -2.34 22.90 -9.04
C ALA A 151 -3.55 23.63 -8.44
N ASP A 152 -4.76 23.23 -8.81
CA ASP A 152 -6.01 23.90 -8.44
C ASP A 152 -6.66 23.27 -7.21
N TYR A 153 -6.61 21.94 -7.12
CA TYR A 153 -7.18 21.18 -6.01
C TYR A 153 -6.82 21.71 -4.60
N PRO A 154 -5.55 22.01 -4.25
CA PRO A 154 -5.24 22.54 -2.91
C PRO A 154 -5.78 23.96 -2.65
N LYS A 155 -6.10 24.74 -3.70
CA LYS A 155 -6.68 26.09 -3.57
C LYS A 155 -8.21 26.06 -3.50
N VAL A 156 -8.83 25.09 -4.17
CA VAL A 156 -10.28 25.04 -4.44
C VAL A 156 -10.99 24.00 -3.57
N CYS A 157 -10.30 22.93 -3.18
CA CYS A 157 -10.83 21.76 -2.45
C CYS A 157 -10.03 21.46 -1.17
N ALA A 158 -9.54 22.50 -0.49
CA ALA A 158 -8.87 22.36 0.80
C ALA A 158 -9.77 21.63 1.81
N GLY A 159 -9.21 20.61 2.48
CA GLY A 159 -9.94 19.75 3.42
C GLY A 159 -10.60 18.51 2.79
N VAL A 160 -10.67 18.39 1.46
CA VAL A 160 -11.20 17.19 0.80
C VAL A 160 -10.07 16.14 0.59
N PRO A 161 -10.31 14.84 0.82
CA PRO A 161 -9.31 13.79 0.56
C PRO A 161 -8.98 13.65 -0.95
N PRO A 162 -7.70 13.67 -1.37
CA PRO A 162 -7.30 13.74 -2.78
C PRO A 162 -7.42 12.42 -3.55
N GLY A 163 -8.60 12.19 -4.12
CA GLY A 163 -8.92 11.10 -5.05
C GLY A 163 -10.29 10.48 -4.75
N GLY A 164 -10.80 9.67 -5.69
CA GLY A 164 -12.13 9.07 -5.56
C GLY A 164 -13.26 10.09 -5.71
N ALA A 165 -14.49 9.65 -5.39
CA ALA A 165 -15.71 10.44 -5.54
C ALA A 165 -15.69 11.83 -4.87
N PRO A 166 -15.30 12.01 -3.59
CA PRO A 166 -15.41 13.33 -2.95
C PRO A 166 -14.49 14.39 -3.58
N ALA A 167 -13.31 13.98 -4.08
CA ALA A 167 -12.41 14.88 -4.80
C ALA A 167 -12.99 15.31 -6.15
N LEU A 168 -13.66 14.40 -6.87
CA LEU A 168 -14.33 14.73 -8.12
C LEU A 168 -15.51 15.65 -7.87
N GLU A 169 -16.39 15.34 -6.91
CA GLU A 169 -17.56 16.14 -6.58
C GLU A 169 -17.20 17.59 -6.18
N CYS A 170 -16.13 17.77 -5.38
CA CYS A 170 -15.64 19.11 -5.05
C CYS A 170 -15.13 19.88 -6.28
N LEU A 171 -14.36 19.21 -7.15
CA LEU A 171 -13.87 19.81 -8.39
C LEU A 171 -15.02 20.15 -9.35
N GLU A 172 -16.06 19.31 -9.43
CA GLU A 172 -17.23 19.56 -10.25
C GLU A 172 -18.05 20.77 -9.76
N LYS A 173 -18.28 20.87 -8.45
CA LYS A 173 -18.94 22.04 -7.84
C LYS A 173 -18.16 23.35 -8.01
N ASN A 174 -16.88 23.29 -8.32
CA ASN A 174 -16.00 24.45 -8.47
C ASN A 174 -15.35 24.55 -9.87
N LYS A 175 -15.96 23.98 -10.93
CA LYS A 175 -15.45 24.04 -12.32
C LYS A 175 -15.07 25.46 -12.78
N ALA A 176 -15.84 26.48 -12.40
CA ALA A 176 -15.56 27.88 -12.74
C ALA A 176 -14.39 28.53 -11.95
N LYS A 177 -13.79 27.82 -10.97
CA LYS A 177 -12.68 28.32 -10.13
C LYS A 177 -11.37 27.55 -10.31
N VAL A 178 -11.34 26.54 -11.18
CA VAL A 178 -10.12 25.78 -11.51
C VAL A 178 -9.49 26.32 -12.81
N SER A 179 -8.27 25.89 -13.13
CA SER A 179 -7.64 26.27 -14.39
C SER A 179 -8.40 25.69 -15.60
N PRO A 180 -8.33 26.32 -16.79
CA PRO A 180 -8.94 25.79 -18.01
C PRO A 180 -8.47 24.37 -18.37
N ALA A 181 -7.24 24.01 -17.99
CA ALA A 181 -6.71 22.65 -18.17
C ALA A 181 -7.42 21.63 -17.26
N CYS A 182 -7.67 21.99 -15.99
CA CYS A 182 -8.44 21.16 -15.07
C CYS A 182 -9.91 21.07 -15.50
N GLU A 183 -10.54 22.18 -15.89
CA GLU A 183 -11.93 22.21 -16.36
C GLU A 183 -12.14 21.31 -17.60
N LYS A 184 -11.26 21.44 -18.60
CA LYS A 184 -11.27 20.59 -19.81
C LYS A 184 -11.14 19.11 -19.46
N ALA A 185 -10.30 18.75 -18.49
CA ALA A 185 -10.15 17.37 -18.05
C ALA A 185 -11.40 16.85 -17.31
N LEU A 186 -12.04 17.67 -16.48
CA LEU A 186 -13.30 17.33 -15.81
C LEU A 186 -14.45 17.13 -16.82
N ASN A 187 -14.52 17.98 -17.84
CA ASN A 187 -15.55 17.89 -18.88
C ASN A 187 -15.32 16.64 -19.78
N ALA A 188 -14.07 16.29 -20.10
CA ALA A 188 -13.72 15.03 -20.78
C ALA A 188 -13.89 13.76 -19.92
N ALA A 189 -13.98 13.90 -18.60
CA ALA A 189 -14.34 12.80 -17.69
C ALA A 189 -15.87 12.63 -17.55
N ALA A 190 -16.63 13.72 -17.66
CA ALA A 190 -18.09 13.71 -17.61
C ALA A 190 -18.74 13.28 -18.94
N GLY A 191 -18.16 13.69 -20.08
CA GLY A 191 -18.53 13.24 -21.41
C GLY A 191 -17.66 12.07 -21.87
N GLY A 192 -18.16 10.85 -21.75
CA GLY A 192 -17.42 9.65 -22.18
C GLY A 192 -17.23 9.57 -23.69
N GLY A 193 -16.11 10.07 -24.21
CA GLY A 193 -15.81 10.02 -25.65
C GLY A 193 -14.35 10.34 -26.00
N ALA A 194 -13.73 9.39 -26.69
CA ALA A 194 -12.52 9.48 -27.52
C ALA A 194 -11.35 10.39 -27.08
N ALA A 195 -10.20 9.75 -26.79
CA ALA A 195 -8.91 10.43 -26.84
C ALA A 195 -8.57 10.82 -28.29
N THR A 196 -8.68 12.09 -28.63
CA THR A 196 -7.92 12.67 -29.74
C THR A 196 -6.56 13.11 -29.21
N THR A 197 -5.49 12.59 -29.82
CA THR A 197 -4.11 13.02 -29.58
C THR A 197 -3.90 14.42 -30.17
N ALA A 198 -4.36 15.44 -29.46
CA ALA A 198 -4.02 16.83 -29.76
C ALA A 198 -2.68 17.17 -29.08
N ALA A 199 -1.61 17.23 -29.88
CA ALA A 199 -0.35 17.83 -29.47
C ALA A 199 -0.57 19.30 -29.06
N PRO A 200 0.20 19.85 -28.11
CA PRO A 200 0.15 21.28 -27.80
C PRO A 200 0.80 22.08 -28.93
N ALA A 201 -0.01 22.52 -29.89
CA ALA A 201 0.36 23.58 -30.80
C ALA A 201 0.16 24.94 -30.12
N GLY A 202 1.13 25.85 -30.27
CA GLY A 202 0.98 27.26 -29.88
C GLY A 202 1.42 27.61 -28.45
N ALA A 203 2.73 27.58 -28.19
CA ALA A 203 3.30 28.47 -27.19
C ALA A 203 3.42 29.88 -27.80
N ALA A 204 2.69 30.85 -27.25
CA ALA A 204 2.93 32.26 -27.58
C ALA A 204 4.27 32.70 -26.97
N PRO A 205 5.08 33.54 -27.66
CA PRO A 205 6.34 34.01 -27.12
C PRO A 205 6.10 34.98 -25.96
N ALA A 206 6.60 34.64 -24.78
CA ALA A 206 6.73 35.58 -23.67
C ALA A 206 7.87 36.57 -23.98
N PRO A 207 7.79 37.84 -23.53
CA PRO A 207 8.86 38.81 -23.74
C PRO A 207 10.13 38.40 -23.01
N ALA A 208 11.29 38.72 -23.60
CA ALA A 208 12.59 38.38 -23.05
C ALA A 208 12.84 39.10 -21.71
N ALA A 209 12.93 38.35 -20.62
CA ALA A 209 13.42 38.83 -19.33
C ALA A 209 14.95 38.66 -19.24
N ALA A 210 15.61 39.62 -18.60
CA ALA A 210 17.06 39.65 -18.40
C ALA A 210 17.57 38.38 -17.66
N PRO A 211 18.86 37.99 -17.83
CA PRO A 211 19.39 36.76 -17.26
C PRO A 211 19.44 36.83 -15.73
N ALA A 212 18.44 36.24 -15.08
CA ALA A 212 18.55 35.85 -13.68
C ALA A 212 19.62 34.76 -13.57
N VAL A 213 20.60 34.95 -12.68
CA VAL A 213 21.59 33.91 -12.38
C VAL A 213 20.87 32.79 -11.63
N ILE A 214 20.42 31.76 -12.38
CA ILE A 214 19.78 30.57 -11.80
C ILE A 214 20.85 29.80 -11.03
N VAL A 215 20.94 30.05 -9.73
CA VAL A 215 21.70 29.20 -8.82
C VAL A 215 20.97 27.86 -8.77
N LEU A 216 21.45 26.89 -9.55
CA LEU A 216 20.94 25.52 -9.58
C LEU A 216 21.08 24.90 -8.19
N ARG A 217 19.99 24.97 -7.42
CA ARG A 217 19.90 24.29 -6.13
C ARG A 217 20.06 22.78 -6.37
N PRO A 218 20.87 22.07 -5.57
CA PRO A 218 20.99 20.62 -5.68
C PRO A 218 19.61 19.96 -5.62
N LEU A 219 19.32 19.14 -6.64
CA LEU A 219 18.09 18.35 -6.73
C LEU A 219 17.95 17.48 -5.49
N ARG A 220 16.75 17.43 -4.89
CA ARG A 220 16.52 16.57 -3.73
C ARG A 220 16.39 15.13 -4.18
N PRO A 221 16.73 14.13 -3.33
CA PRO A 221 16.64 12.71 -3.69
C PRO A 221 15.28 12.23 -4.22
N ARG A 222 14.18 12.94 -3.91
CA ARG A 222 12.84 12.67 -4.47
C ARG A 222 12.64 13.20 -5.89
N GLU A 223 13.28 14.31 -6.23
CA GLU A 223 13.23 14.91 -7.57
C GLU A 223 14.12 14.10 -8.52
N GLU A 224 15.34 13.75 -8.09
CA GLU A 224 16.24 12.80 -8.75
C GLU A 224 15.50 11.51 -9.15
N LEU A 225 14.82 10.87 -8.19
CA LEU A 225 14.08 9.63 -8.42
C LEU A 225 12.89 9.81 -9.38
N LEU A 226 12.26 10.99 -9.41
CA LEU A 226 11.18 11.31 -10.35
C LEU A 226 11.73 11.51 -11.77
N ILE A 227 12.88 12.17 -11.93
CA ILE A 227 13.56 12.42 -13.20
C ILE A 227 14.07 11.09 -13.79
N VAL A 228 14.78 10.27 -13.00
CA VAL A 228 15.23 8.93 -13.44
C VAL A 228 14.03 8.06 -13.85
N ARG A 229 12.92 8.09 -13.09
CA ARG A 229 11.73 7.30 -13.40
C ARG A 229 10.94 7.82 -14.61
N SER A 230 11.04 9.11 -14.96
CA SER A 230 10.42 9.65 -16.16
C SER A 230 11.24 9.29 -17.41
N ALA A 231 12.56 9.47 -17.38
CA ALA A 231 13.46 9.19 -18.50
C ALA A 231 13.59 7.69 -18.78
N CYS A 232 13.95 6.88 -17.78
CA CYS A 232 14.11 5.43 -17.92
C CYS A 232 12.78 4.66 -17.86
N GLY A 233 11.64 5.35 -17.74
CA GLY A 233 10.34 4.70 -17.57
C GLY A 233 9.92 3.82 -18.75
N ALA A 234 10.36 4.14 -19.97
CA ALA A 234 10.15 3.30 -21.15
C ALA A 234 11.06 2.06 -21.12
N ASP A 235 12.36 2.27 -20.92
CA ASP A 235 13.38 1.21 -20.86
C ASP A 235 13.09 0.17 -19.76
N ILE A 236 12.63 0.61 -18.58
CA ILE A 236 12.23 -0.29 -17.49
C ILE A 236 11.05 -1.18 -17.92
N ARG A 237 10.09 -0.66 -18.71
CA ARG A 237 8.94 -1.45 -19.16
C ARG A 237 9.27 -2.43 -20.28
N THR A 238 10.27 -2.13 -21.12
CA THR A 238 10.66 -3.00 -22.24
C THR A 238 11.73 -4.01 -21.83
N LEU A 239 12.77 -3.57 -21.12
CA LEU A 239 13.96 -4.36 -20.77
C LEU A 239 13.83 -5.05 -19.41
N CYS A 240 13.03 -4.49 -18.48
CA CYS A 240 12.92 -4.96 -17.10
C CYS A 240 11.48 -5.38 -16.71
N ALA A 241 10.63 -5.74 -17.68
CA ALA A 241 9.21 -6.05 -17.48
C ALA A 241 8.93 -7.10 -16.39
N GLY A 242 9.78 -8.14 -16.29
CA GLY A 242 9.66 -9.21 -15.30
C GLY A 242 10.33 -8.93 -13.94
N VAL A 243 10.93 -7.75 -13.74
CA VAL A 243 11.73 -7.46 -12.56
C VAL A 243 10.85 -6.90 -11.44
N ALA A 244 10.66 -7.71 -10.39
CA ALA A 244 9.89 -7.31 -9.23
C ALA A 244 10.46 -6.04 -8.56
N PRO A 245 9.63 -5.02 -8.24
CA PRO A 245 10.10 -3.76 -7.69
C PRO A 245 10.71 -3.90 -6.29
N GLY A 246 11.52 -2.92 -5.88
CA GLY A 246 12.20 -2.90 -4.58
C GLY A 246 13.53 -3.67 -4.54
N GLY A 247 14.30 -3.44 -3.47
CA GLY A 247 15.59 -4.10 -3.23
C GLY A 247 16.67 -3.82 -4.29
N GLY A 248 16.63 -2.69 -4.98
CA GLY A 248 17.59 -2.33 -6.04
C GLY A 248 17.48 -3.14 -7.35
N ARG A 249 16.59 -4.14 -7.43
CA ARG A 249 16.51 -5.09 -8.56
C ARG A 249 16.33 -4.43 -9.93
N ILE A 250 15.52 -3.37 -10.00
CA ILE A 250 15.33 -2.60 -11.24
C ILE A 250 16.62 -1.87 -11.64
N VAL A 251 17.39 -1.35 -10.69
CA VAL A 251 18.70 -0.71 -10.95
C VAL A 251 19.70 -1.74 -11.48
N GLN A 252 19.73 -2.94 -10.89
CA GLN A 252 20.56 -4.04 -11.40
C GLN A 252 20.20 -4.41 -12.85
N CYS A 253 18.90 -4.50 -13.17
CA CYS A 253 18.44 -4.77 -14.54
C CYS A 253 18.82 -3.66 -15.53
N ILE A 254 18.64 -2.39 -15.17
CA ILE A 254 19.07 -1.23 -15.98
C ILE A 254 20.59 -1.29 -16.21
N SER A 255 21.38 -1.57 -15.18
CA SER A 255 22.84 -1.72 -15.27
C SER A 255 23.23 -2.86 -16.22
N SER A 256 22.62 -4.03 -16.10
CA SER A 256 22.87 -5.17 -17.00
C SER A 256 22.44 -4.91 -18.46
N ASN A 257 21.53 -3.96 -18.68
CA ASN A 257 21.05 -3.57 -20.01
C ASN A 257 21.58 -2.20 -20.47
N ALA A 258 22.65 -1.66 -19.85
CA ALA A 258 23.11 -0.29 -20.08
C ALA A 258 23.34 0.08 -21.56
N ALA A 259 23.83 -0.86 -22.36
CA ALA A 259 24.01 -0.69 -23.81
C ALA A 259 22.69 -0.50 -24.56
N SER A 260 21.62 -1.16 -24.13
CA SER A 260 20.29 -1.18 -24.77
C SER A 260 19.35 -0.05 -24.33
N LEU A 261 19.74 0.75 -23.32
CA LEU A 261 18.94 1.87 -22.84
C LEU A 261 18.77 2.97 -23.91
N SER A 262 17.63 3.66 -23.88
CA SER A 262 17.36 4.85 -24.68
C SER A 262 18.39 5.97 -24.41
N PRO A 263 18.63 6.87 -25.39
CA PRO A 263 19.51 8.02 -25.19
C PRO A 263 19.11 8.88 -23.98
N ALA A 264 17.80 9.16 -23.81
CA ALA A 264 17.28 9.95 -22.71
C ALA A 264 17.54 9.31 -21.33
N CYS A 265 17.43 7.97 -21.21
CA CYS A 265 17.77 7.29 -19.97
C CYS A 265 19.29 7.31 -19.72
N LYS A 266 20.12 7.14 -20.76
CA LYS A 266 21.60 7.22 -20.66
C LYS A 266 22.08 8.60 -20.20
N GLU A 267 21.55 9.68 -20.77
CA GLU A 267 21.88 11.06 -20.40
C GLU A 267 21.58 11.33 -18.92
N VAL A 268 20.41 10.90 -18.44
CA VAL A 268 20.02 11.06 -17.03
C VAL A 268 20.84 10.18 -16.08
N LEU A 269 21.31 9.02 -16.51
CA LEU A 269 22.15 8.13 -15.70
C LEU A 269 23.64 8.51 -15.69
N ALA A 270 24.14 9.19 -16.73
CA ALA A 270 25.55 9.61 -16.84
C ALA A 270 26.12 10.31 -15.57
N PRO A 271 25.45 11.31 -14.94
CA PRO A 271 25.96 11.96 -13.73
C PRO A 271 25.97 11.06 -12.48
N PHE A 272 25.26 9.93 -12.49
CA PHE A 272 25.29 8.94 -11.41
C PHE A 272 26.33 7.84 -11.65
N ALA A 273 26.71 7.57 -12.90
CA ALA A 273 27.75 6.60 -13.26
C ALA A 273 29.18 7.12 -13.04
N ALA A 274 29.34 8.44 -12.88
CA ALA A 274 30.62 9.12 -12.64
C ALA A 274 30.88 9.45 -11.14
N ARG A 275 30.14 8.80 -10.23
CA ARG A 275 30.24 8.96 -8.77
C ARG A 275 30.52 7.63 -8.09
#